data_AF-A0A8H8R0H8-F1
#
_entry.id   AF-A0A8H8R0H8-F1
#
_cell.length_a   1.000
_cell.length_b   1.000
_cell.length_c   1.000
_cell.angle_alpha   90.00
_cell.angle_beta   90.00
_cell.angle_gamma   90.00
#
_symmetry.space_group_name_H-M   'P 1'
#
loop_
_entity.id
_entity.type
_entity.pdbx_description
1 polymer ?
#
loop_
_entity_poly.entity_id
_entity_poly.type
_entity_poly.pdbx_seq_one_letter_code
_entity_poly.pdbx_strand_id
1 'polypeptide(L)'
;MKLSLLSSGLAIILQLASATPTPTSDENVVQERANIAKRATITDIATTGYATQNGGTTGGNGGTVTTVSTLAQFTTAVRVGSNKSIIGKSGATLVGIGLYINKSANVIVRNIISQKVLAANGDGIGIQISTNWVTVSNSYLHDHYKASLIGHSDNNGAQDTGHLHVTQHNNYWENIGSRTPSIRFGTGEIQSYEDKENA
;
A
#
# COMPACT_ATOMS: atom_id res chain seq x y z
N MET A 1 -65.64 23.93 31.59
CA MET A 1 -64.83 25.07 31.11
C MET A 1 -63.37 24.80 31.44
N LYS A 2 -62.48 24.96 30.45
CA LYS A 2 -61.06 24.62 30.50
C LYS A 2 -60.28 25.60 31.40
N LEU A 3 -59.34 25.07 32.18
CA LEU A 3 -58.36 25.81 32.97
C LEU A 3 -57.00 25.67 32.26
N SER A 4 -56.33 26.79 31.97
CA SER A 4 -55.00 26.86 31.37
C SER A 4 -54.18 27.89 32.14
N LEU A 5 -53.08 27.45 32.75
CA LEU A 5 -52.04 28.30 33.31
C LEU A 5 -50.70 27.90 32.69
N LEU A 6 -50.00 28.94 32.24
CA LEU A 6 -48.84 28.92 31.36
C LEU A 6 -47.53 28.57 32.07
N SER A 7 -46.62 28.11 31.22
CA SER A 7 -45.23 27.73 31.41
C SER A 7 -44.31 28.80 32.01
N SER A 8 -43.38 28.36 32.86
CA SER A 8 -41.98 28.85 32.81
C SER A 8 -41.07 27.90 33.61
N GLY A 9 -40.38 27.00 32.92
CA GLY A 9 -39.31 26.17 33.49
C GLY A 9 -38.13 26.14 32.52
N LEU A 10 -37.15 27.01 32.75
CA LEU A 10 -35.88 27.06 32.03
C LEU A 10 -34.96 25.96 32.58
N ALA A 11 -34.81 24.85 31.86
CA ALA A 11 -33.87 23.79 32.23
C ALA A 11 -32.49 24.05 31.60
N ILE A 12 -31.51 24.40 32.43
CA ILE A 12 -30.10 24.47 32.05
C ILE A 12 -29.57 23.03 31.98
N ILE A 13 -29.30 22.52 30.77
CA ILE A 13 -28.66 21.22 30.57
C ILE A 13 -27.15 21.44 30.55
N LEU A 14 -26.47 20.99 31.60
CA LEU A 14 -25.01 20.94 31.68
C LEU A 14 -24.51 19.82 30.75
N GLN A 15 -23.97 20.16 29.59
CA GLN A 15 -23.31 19.18 28.71
C GLN A 15 -21.99 18.74 29.36
N LEU A 16 -21.95 17.52 29.89
CA LEU A 16 -20.68 16.84 30.16
C LEU A 16 -20.06 16.48 28.80
N ALA A 17 -19.02 17.20 28.41
CA ALA A 17 -18.16 16.76 27.31
C ALA A 17 -17.38 15.54 27.79
N SER A 18 -17.79 14.33 27.37
CA SER A 18 -17.00 13.12 27.58
C SER A 18 -15.97 13.02 26.45
N ALA A 19 -14.74 13.43 26.73
CA ALA A 19 -13.62 13.07 25.87
C ALA A 19 -13.32 11.58 26.10
N THR A 20 -13.65 10.73 25.14
CA THR A 20 -13.14 9.36 25.13
C THR A 20 -11.65 9.43 24.82
N PRO A 21 -10.76 8.89 25.67
CA PRO A 21 -9.34 8.87 25.34
C PRO A 21 -9.15 8.13 24.00
N THR A 22 -8.41 8.75 23.08
CA THR A 22 -7.92 8.06 21.88
C THR A 22 -7.14 6.84 22.35
N PRO A 23 -7.47 5.61 21.90
CA PRO A 23 -6.73 4.44 22.31
C PRO A 23 -5.27 4.61 21.94
N THR A 24 -4.40 4.62 22.94
CA THR A 24 -2.96 4.50 22.74
C THR A 24 -2.72 3.13 22.14
N SER A 25 -2.16 3.06 20.92
CA SER A 25 -1.75 1.80 20.31
C SER A 25 -0.86 1.05 21.30
N ASP A 26 -1.21 -0.20 21.62
CA ASP A 26 -0.43 -1.05 22.53
C ASP A 26 1.04 -1.03 22.07
N GLU A 27 1.96 -0.57 22.92
CA GLU A 27 3.40 -0.54 22.63
C GLU A 27 3.90 -1.91 22.15
N ASN A 28 3.31 -3.00 22.67
CA ASN A 28 3.63 -4.36 22.24
C ASN A 28 3.23 -4.65 20.79
N VAL A 29 2.14 -4.06 20.27
CA VAL A 29 1.72 -4.20 18.87
C VAL A 29 2.66 -3.41 17.95
N VAL A 30 3.14 -2.24 18.38
CA VAL A 30 4.13 -1.45 17.62
C VAL A 30 5.47 -2.20 17.55
N GLN A 31 5.91 -2.80 18.66
CA GLN A 31 7.14 -3.59 18.71
C GLN A 31 7.06 -4.88 17.89
N GLU A 32 5.90 -5.55 17.86
CA GLU A 32 5.70 -6.75 17.02
C GLU A 32 5.70 -6.41 15.52
N ARG A 33 5.16 -5.24 15.13
CA ARG A 33 5.22 -4.72 13.75
C ARG A 33 6.63 -4.31 13.31
N ALA A 34 7.48 -3.87 14.24
CA ALA A 34 8.87 -3.49 13.97
C ALA A 34 9.81 -4.70 13.84
N ASN A 35 9.43 -5.86 14.36
CA ASN A 35 10.23 -7.08 14.29
C ASN A 35 10.13 -7.70 12.88
N ILE A 36 11.19 -7.53 12.08
CA ILE A 36 11.33 -8.21 10.79
C ILE A 36 11.52 -9.72 11.05
N ALA A 37 10.42 -10.47 11.12
CA ALA A 37 10.40 -11.90 11.38
C ALA A 37 11.21 -12.72 10.35
N LYS A 38 11.39 -12.19 9.14
CA LYS A 38 12.23 -12.77 8.08
C LYS A 38 12.77 -11.68 7.17
N ARG A 39 14.10 -11.66 6.96
CA ARG A 39 14.71 -10.85 5.89
C ARG A 39 14.44 -11.50 4.53
N ALA A 40 14.13 -10.68 3.54
CA ALA A 40 13.90 -11.18 2.18
C ALA A 40 15.13 -11.91 1.64
N THR A 41 14.93 -13.08 1.04
CA THR A 41 16.00 -13.90 0.44
C THR A 41 15.88 -13.93 -1.08
N ILE A 42 16.99 -14.22 -1.76
CA ILE A 42 17.03 -14.31 -3.24
C ILE A 42 16.15 -15.43 -3.82
N THR A 43 15.69 -16.35 -2.97
CA THR A 43 14.82 -17.47 -3.31
C THR A 43 13.36 -17.25 -2.95
N ASP A 44 13.02 -16.09 -2.39
CA ASP A 44 11.65 -15.80 -2.01
C ASP A 44 10.70 -15.80 -3.20
N ILE A 45 9.54 -16.40 -2.98
CA ILE A 45 8.41 -16.41 -3.92
C ILE A 45 7.20 -15.74 -3.25
N ALA A 46 6.18 -15.42 -4.05
CA ALA A 46 4.88 -15.02 -3.51
C ALA A 46 4.20 -16.22 -2.85
N THR A 47 3.68 -16.01 -1.64
CA THR A 47 3.03 -17.05 -0.85
C THR A 47 1.61 -16.66 -0.40
N THR A 48 1.13 -15.47 -0.76
CA THR A 48 -0.18 -14.97 -0.38
C THR A 48 -0.81 -14.10 -1.46
N GLY A 49 -2.14 -14.00 -1.43
CA GLY A 49 -2.95 -13.17 -2.31
C GLY A 49 -2.92 -13.58 -3.78
N TYR A 50 -3.43 -12.70 -4.64
CA TYR A 50 -3.56 -12.97 -6.06
C TYR A 50 -2.24 -13.25 -6.79
N ALA A 51 -1.09 -12.81 -6.27
CA ALA A 51 0.22 -13.13 -6.86
C ALA A 51 0.60 -14.62 -6.80
N THR A 52 -0.13 -15.46 -6.05
CA THR A 52 0.04 -16.93 -6.05
C THR A 52 -0.81 -17.64 -7.10
N GLN A 53 -1.78 -16.93 -7.68
CA GLN A 53 -2.70 -17.49 -8.66
C GLN A 53 -2.05 -17.59 -10.04
N ASN A 54 -2.68 -18.36 -10.94
CA ASN A 54 -2.31 -18.44 -12.35
C ASN A 54 -0.81 -18.74 -12.60
N GLY A 55 -0.27 -19.73 -11.89
CA GLY A 55 1.14 -20.13 -11.99
C GLY A 55 2.07 -19.47 -10.97
N GLY A 56 1.56 -18.49 -10.23
CA GLY A 56 2.27 -17.84 -9.12
C GLY A 56 3.42 -16.93 -9.55
N THR A 57 4.03 -16.29 -8.56
CA THR A 57 5.14 -15.35 -8.77
C THR A 57 6.38 -15.84 -8.02
N THR A 58 7.42 -16.19 -8.77
CA THR A 58 8.73 -16.66 -8.25
C THR A 58 9.86 -15.64 -8.43
N GLY A 59 9.60 -14.55 -9.15
CA GLY A 59 10.58 -13.53 -9.47
C GLY A 59 11.78 -14.10 -10.25
N GLY A 60 12.98 -13.76 -9.80
CA GLY A 60 14.25 -14.26 -10.35
C GLY A 60 14.84 -15.47 -9.61
N ASN A 61 14.03 -16.22 -8.85
CA ASN A 61 14.51 -17.40 -8.12
C ASN A 61 15.21 -18.39 -9.08
N GLY A 62 16.40 -18.86 -8.69
CA GLY A 62 17.25 -19.74 -9.51
C GLY A 62 18.02 -19.01 -10.63
N GLY A 63 17.85 -17.71 -10.78
CA GLY A 63 18.55 -16.89 -11.77
C GLY A 63 19.91 -16.35 -11.31
N THR A 64 20.58 -15.62 -12.20
CA THR A 64 21.84 -14.92 -11.89
C THR A 64 21.62 -13.79 -10.89
N VAL A 65 22.47 -13.72 -9.88
CA VAL A 65 22.44 -12.66 -8.86
C VAL A 65 23.45 -11.58 -9.19
N THR A 66 23.01 -10.33 -9.26
CA THR A 66 23.86 -9.15 -9.39
C THR A 66 23.63 -8.23 -8.20
N THR A 67 24.70 -7.82 -7.52
CA THR A 67 24.63 -6.82 -6.44
C THR A 67 25.04 -5.46 -6.99
N VAL A 68 24.25 -4.44 -6.68
CA VAL A 68 24.48 -3.04 -7.09
C VAL A 68 24.42 -2.14 -5.85
N SER A 69 25.20 -1.06 -5.85
CA SER A 69 25.24 -0.09 -4.73
C SER A 69 25.20 1.37 -5.19
N THR A 70 25.27 1.64 -6.49
CA THR A 70 25.18 2.99 -7.06
C THR A 70 23.97 3.11 -7.96
N LEU A 71 23.48 4.34 -8.15
CA LEU A 71 22.39 4.61 -9.08
C LEU A 71 22.72 4.15 -10.50
N ALA A 72 23.93 4.42 -10.99
CA ALA A 72 24.35 4.02 -12.33
C ALA A 72 24.27 2.50 -12.51
N GLN A 73 24.80 1.74 -11.53
CA GLN A 73 24.69 0.28 -11.53
C GLN A 73 23.24 -0.18 -11.46
N PHE A 74 22.40 0.48 -10.65
CA PHE A 74 20.97 0.17 -10.55
C PHE A 74 20.26 0.43 -11.88
N THR A 75 20.44 1.58 -12.52
CA THR A 75 19.80 1.90 -13.81
C THR A 75 20.25 0.96 -14.93
N THR A 76 21.50 0.53 -14.93
CA THR A 76 22.03 -0.41 -15.93
C THR A 76 21.55 -1.85 -15.67
N ALA A 77 21.55 -2.29 -14.41
CA ALA A 77 21.17 -3.66 -14.04
C ALA A 77 19.64 -3.87 -13.93
N VAL A 78 18.90 -2.81 -13.66
CA VAL A 78 17.48 -2.86 -13.25
C VAL A 78 16.62 -2.09 -14.25
N ARG A 79 16.61 -2.57 -15.49
CA ARG A 79 15.39 -2.50 -16.30
C ARG A 79 14.45 -3.58 -15.77
N VAL A 80 13.35 -3.20 -15.12
CA VAL A 80 12.43 -4.16 -14.48
C VAL A 80 11.61 -4.89 -15.55
N GLY A 81 12.21 -5.92 -16.13
CA GLY A 81 11.56 -6.88 -17.02
C GLY A 81 10.98 -8.07 -16.25
N SER A 82 10.36 -8.99 -16.98
CA SER A 82 9.82 -10.24 -16.42
C SER A 82 10.88 -11.12 -15.74
N ASN A 83 10.43 -12.00 -14.85
CA ASN A 83 11.25 -12.99 -14.14
C ASN A 83 12.39 -12.35 -13.33
N LYS A 84 12.06 -11.32 -12.56
CA LYS A 84 13.05 -10.52 -11.82
C LYS A 84 12.68 -10.38 -10.35
N SER A 85 13.68 -10.54 -9.49
CA SER A 85 13.60 -10.14 -8.08
C SER A 85 14.52 -8.95 -7.84
N ILE A 86 13.97 -7.89 -7.24
CA ILE A 86 14.74 -6.76 -6.71
C ILE A 86 14.58 -6.82 -5.20
N ILE A 87 15.65 -7.23 -4.52
CA ILE A 87 15.64 -7.45 -3.08
C ILE A 87 16.67 -6.51 -2.46
N GLY A 88 16.19 -5.55 -1.68
CA GLY A 88 17.07 -4.64 -0.98
C GLY A 88 17.79 -5.34 0.17
N LYS A 89 19.05 -4.96 0.40
CA LYS A 89 19.71 -5.21 1.69
C LYS A 89 19.13 -4.28 2.76
N SER A 90 19.48 -4.50 4.02
CA SER A 90 19.03 -3.62 5.12
C SER A 90 19.31 -2.15 4.80
N GLY A 91 18.29 -1.31 4.85
CA GLY A 91 18.40 0.13 4.53
C GLY A 91 18.52 0.48 3.04
N ALA A 92 18.30 -0.47 2.12
CA ALA A 92 18.31 -0.18 0.69
C ALA A 92 17.25 0.87 0.34
N THR A 93 17.71 2.03 -0.14
CA THR A 93 16.87 3.21 -0.35
C THR A 93 17.01 3.74 -1.76
N LEU A 94 15.88 4.02 -2.40
CA LEU A 94 15.76 4.72 -3.67
C LEU A 94 15.22 6.13 -3.39
N VAL A 95 16.08 7.14 -3.53
CA VAL A 95 15.71 8.54 -3.30
C VAL A 95 15.47 9.24 -4.63
N GLY A 96 14.28 9.79 -4.83
CA GLY A 96 13.94 10.51 -6.06
C GLY A 96 13.70 9.63 -7.28
N ILE A 97 13.62 8.31 -7.11
CA ILE A 97 13.57 7.34 -8.20
C ILE A 97 12.27 6.55 -8.13
N GLY A 98 11.44 6.64 -9.16
CA GLY A 98 10.27 5.79 -9.33
C GLY A 98 10.65 4.42 -9.90
N LEU A 99 10.01 3.36 -9.41
CA LEU A 99 10.12 2.01 -9.98
C LEU A 99 8.91 1.72 -10.87
N TYR A 100 9.19 1.40 -12.13
CA TYR A 100 8.15 1.07 -13.11
C TYR A 100 8.27 -0.39 -13.53
N ILE A 101 7.22 -1.17 -13.28
CA ILE A 101 7.05 -2.55 -13.77
C ILE A 101 6.07 -2.47 -14.93
N ASN A 102 6.59 -2.35 -16.14
CA ASN A 102 5.76 -2.16 -17.33
C ASN A 102 5.80 -3.40 -18.22
N LYS A 103 4.62 -3.90 -18.63
CA LYS A 103 4.46 -5.06 -19.52
C LYS A 103 5.37 -6.24 -19.12
N SER A 104 5.46 -6.49 -17.83
CA SER A 104 6.35 -7.48 -17.24
C SER A 104 5.54 -8.38 -16.31
N ALA A 105 5.87 -9.66 -16.32
CA ALA A 105 5.22 -10.68 -15.51
C ALA A 105 6.25 -11.34 -14.59
N ASN A 106 5.78 -11.96 -13.49
CA ASN A 106 6.64 -12.68 -12.56
C ASN A 106 7.77 -11.78 -11.99
N VAL A 107 7.38 -10.73 -11.26
CA VAL A 107 8.32 -9.76 -10.67
C VAL A 107 8.11 -9.68 -9.16
N ILE A 108 9.20 -9.65 -8.40
CA ILE A 108 9.22 -9.46 -6.96
C ILE A 108 10.05 -8.22 -6.63
N VAL A 109 9.48 -7.31 -5.85
CA VAL A 109 10.21 -6.17 -5.25
C VAL A 109 10.02 -6.23 -3.75
N ARG A 110 11.11 -6.28 -2.97
CA ARG A 110 11.05 -6.47 -1.51
C ARG A 110 12.15 -5.75 -0.78
N ASN A 111 11.84 -5.32 0.45
CA ASN A 111 12.79 -4.75 1.40
C ASN A 111 13.54 -3.52 0.85
N ILE A 112 12.82 -2.62 0.19
CA ILE A 112 13.35 -1.37 -0.36
C ILE A 112 12.51 -0.23 0.18
N ILE A 113 13.19 0.87 0.51
CA ILE A 113 12.57 2.15 0.80
C ILE A 113 12.54 2.96 -0.49
N SER A 114 11.37 3.41 -0.92
CA SER A 114 11.21 4.33 -2.05
C SER A 114 10.70 5.66 -1.51
N GLN A 115 11.45 6.74 -1.70
CA GLN A 115 11.11 8.03 -1.09
C GLN A 115 11.43 9.22 -2.00
N LYS A 116 10.72 10.33 -1.77
CA LYS A 116 10.94 11.63 -2.43
C LYS A 116 10.88 11.56 -3.96
N VAL A 117 10.09 10.65 -4.52
CA VAL A 117 9.87 10.55 -5.96
C VAL A 117 9.12 11.78 -6.43
N LEU A 118 9.79 12.63 -7.22
CA LEU A 118 9.18 13.84 -7.75
C LEU A 118 8.32 13.49 -8.96
N ALA A 119 7.00 13.47 -8.77
CA ALA A 119 6.03 13.30 -9.83
C ALA A 119 4.88 14.28 -9.64
N ALA A 120 4.53 15.02 -10.69
CA ALA A 120 3.47 16.03 -10.64
C ALA A 120 2.12 15.46 -10.18
N ASN A 121 1.86 14.17 -10.42
CA ASN A 121 0.64 13.49 -10.03
C ASN A 121 0.86 12.03 -9.58
N GLY A 122 2.02 11.71 -9.01
CA GLY A 122 2.35 10.34 -8.59
C GLY A 122 1.42 9.79 -7.51
N ASP A 123 1.13 8.50 -7.62
CA ASP A 123 0.65 7.68 -6.50
C ASP A 123 1.85 7.04 -5.81
N GLY A 124 1.72 6.73 -4.51
CA GLY A 124 2.70 5.91 -3.81
C GLY A 124 2.83 4.52 -4.45
N ILE A 125 1.69 3.93 -4.81
CA ILE A 125 1.56 2.69 -5.58
C ILE A 125 0.51 2.88 -6.68
N GLY A 126 0.88 2.59 -7.93
CA GLY A 126 -0.02 2.59 -9.08
C GLY A 126 -0.08 1.22 -9.76
N ILE A 127 -1.28 0.65 -9.93
CA ILE A 127 -1.53 -0.62 -10.63
C ILE A 127 -2.59 -0.35 -11.69
N GLN A 128 -2.23 -0.46 -12.97
CA GLN A 128 -3.04 0.10 -14.06
C GLN A 128 -2.94 -0.78 -15.32
N ILE A 129 -3.84 -0.57 -16.29
CA ILE A 129 -3.68 -1.03 -17.68
C ILE A 129 -3.56 -2.56 -17.76
N SER A 130 -4.65 -3.27 -17.43
CA SER A 130 -4.77 -4.74 -17.41
C SER A 130 -3.72 -5.48 -16.57
N THR A 131 -3.00 -4.81 -15.68
CA THR A 131 -2.08 -5.50 -14.76
C THR A 131 -2.87 -6.50 -13.93
N ASN A 132 -2.38 -7.72 -13.75
CA ASN A 132 -3.15 -8.78 -13.12
C ASN A 132 -2.31 -9.62 -12.17
N TRP A 133 -2.96 -10.24 -11.18
CA TRP A 133 -2.32 -11.14 -10.22
C TRP A 133 -1.27 -10.45 -9.35
N VAL A 134 -1.67 -9.35 -8.69
CA VAL A 134 -0.76 -8.52 -7.88
C VAL A 134 -1.04 -8.72 -6.40
N THR A 135 0.02 -8.81 -5.60
CA THR A 135 -0.06 -8.73 -4.13
C THR A 135 0.89 -7.63 -3.65
N VAL A 136 0.38 -6.69 -2.87
CA VAL A 136 1.16 -5.73 -2.08
C VAL A 136 0.99 -6.12 -0.62
N SER A 137 2.05 -6.56 0.04
CA SER A 137 1.95 -7.00 1.43
C SER A 137 3.08 -6.51 2.31
N ASN A 138 2.83 -6.44 3.62
CA ASN A 138 3.83 -6.10 4.63
C ASN A 138 4.58 -4.80 4.32
N SER A 139 3.89 -3.85 3.68
CA SER A 139 4.45 -2.59 3.22
C SER A 139 3.95 -1.44 4.09
N TYR A 140 4.83 -0.49 4.37
CA TYR A 140 4.52 0.72 5.11
C TYR A 140 4.42 1.89 4.12
N LEU A 141 3.23 2.48 4.01
CA LEU A 141 2.97 3.63 3.16
C LEU A 141 2.65 4.80 4.08
N HIS A 142 3.43 5.87 4.01
CA HIS A 142 3.24 6.99 4.91
C HIS A 142 3.57 8.34 4.28
N ASP A 143 3.05 9.40 4.90
CA ASP A 143 3.30 10.80 4.54
C ASP A 143 3.04 11.09 3.05
N HIS A 144 1.89 10.65 2.55
CA HIS A 144 1.56 10.76 1.14
C HIS A 144 0.10 11.13 0.90
N TYR A 145 -0.16 12.05 -0.03
CA TYR A 145 -1.52 12.50 -0.29
C TYR A 145 -2.36 11.49 -1.10
N LYS A 146 -1.77 10.81 -2.08
CA LYS A 146 -2.43 9.80 -2.94
C LYS A 146 -1.74 8.45 -2.83
N ALA A 147 -2.13 7.59 -1.88
CA ALA A 147 -1.34 6.40 -1.54
C ALA A 147 -1.37 5.31 -2.62
N SER A 148 -2.55 4.77 -2.95
CA SER A 148 -2.65 3.60 -3.82
C SER A 148 -3.80 3.69 -4.82
N LEU A 149 -3.48 3.71 -6.12
CA LEU A 149 -4.45 3.69 -7.21
C LEU A 149 -4.43 2.37 -7.98
N ILE A 150 -5.59 1.73 -8.10
CA ILE A 150 -5.83 0.53 -8.92
C ILE A 150 -6.85 0.89 -10.00
N GLY A 151 -6.41 0.97 -11.26
CA GLY A 151 -7.21 1.45 -12.39
C GLY A 151 -7.21 2.99 -12.50
N HIS A 152 -6.67 3.51 -13.60
CA HIS A 152 -6.26 4.92 -13.70
C HIS A 152 -7.29 5.88 -14.29
N SER A 153 -8.28 5.36 -15.02
CA SER A 153 -9.24 6.16 -15.78
C SER A 153 -10.58 5.44 -15.86
N ASP A 154 -11.67 6.15 -15.59
CA ASP A 154 -13.04 5.65 -15.70
C ASP A 154 -13.42 5.30 -17.16
N ASN A 155 -12.63 5.76 -18.14
CA ASN A 155 -12.85 5.49 -19.56
C ASN A 155 -12.00 4.33 -20.10
N ASN A 156 -11.30 3.58 -19.23
CA ASN A 156 -10.44 2.47 -19.63
C ASN A 156 -11.06 1.08 -19.42
N GLY A 157 -12.38 1.01 -19.24
CA GLY A 157 -13.08 -0.24 -18.93
C GLY A 157 -12.88 -1.35 -19.96
N ALA A 158 -12.75 -1.02 -21.25
CA ALA A 158 -12.51 -2.01 -22.31
C ALA A 158 -11.20 -2.80 -22.11
N GLN A 159 -10.21 -2.18 -21.46
CA GLN A 159 -8.92 -2.79 -21.18
C GLN A 159 -8.85 -3.35 -19.76
N ASP A 160 -9.47 -2.69 -18.76
CA ASP A 160 -9.30 -3.04 -17.35
C ASP A 160 -10.37 -4.03 -16.82
N THR A 161 -11.52 -4.19 -17.49
CA THR A 161 -12.57 -5.12 -17.06
C THR A 161 -12.08 -6.56 -17.12
N GLY A 162 -12.25 -7.31 -16.03
CA GLY A 162 -11.78 -8.70 -15.91
C GLY A 162 -10.28 -8.84 -15.58
N HIS A 163 -9.59 -7.72 -15.38
CA HIS A 163 -8.19 -7.68 -14.94
C HIS A 163 -8.08 -7.03 -13.55
N LEU A 164 -6.89 -6.53 -13.17
CA LEU A 164 -6.65 -5.81 -11.92
C LEU A 164 -7.08 -6.62 -10.67
N HIS A 165 -6.77 -7.92 -10.65
CA HIS A 165 -6.87 -8.74 -9.44
C HIS A 165 -5.72 -8.39 -8.51
N VAL A 166 -6.03 -7.73 -7.39
CA VAL A 166 -5.03 -7.17 -6.46
C VAL A 166 -5.35 -7.56 -5.02
N THR A 167 -4.36 -8.09 -4.30
CA THR A 167 -4.42 -8.25 -2.85
C THR A 167 -3.58 -7.17 -2.19
N GLN A 168 -4.12 -6.48 -1.18
CA GLN A 168 -3.34 -5.62 -0.29
C GLN A 168 -3.48 -6.10 1.15
N HIS A 169 -2.45 -6.75 1.69
CA HIS A 169 -2.53 -7.48 2.95
C HIS A 169 -1.43 -7.11 3.94
N ASN A 170 -1.79 -6.87 5.20
CA ASN A 170 -0.88 -6.51 6.28
C ASN A 170 0.02 -5.32 5.92
N ASN A 171 -0.52 -4.36 5.19
CA ASN A 171 0.14 -3.07 4.98
C ASN A 171 -0.23 -2.13 6.13
N TYR A 172 0.69 -1.22 6.46
CA TYR A 172 0.46 -0.17 7.45
C TYR A 172 0.47 1.18 6.77
N TRP A 173 -0.62 1.92 6.90
CA TRP A 173 -0.84 3.19 6.24
C TRP A 173 -0.96 4.29 7.28
N GLU A 174 -0.11 5.29 7.18
CA GLU A 174 -0.03 6.36 8.18
C GLU A 174 0.01 7.72 7.50
N ASN A 175 -0.75 8.68 8.02
CA ASN A 175 -0.76 10.05 7.47
C ASN A 175 -0.99 10.07 5.94
N ILE A 176 -2.02 9.35 5.50
CA ILE A 176 -2.42 9.26 4.10
C ILE A 176 -3.62 10.18 3.82
N GLY A 177 -3.49 11.06 2.83
CA GLY A 177 -4.56 11.99 2.47
C GLY A 177 -5.75 11.33 1.76
N SER A 178 -5.49 10.37 0.88
CA SER A 178 -6.49 9.70 0.04
C SER A 178 -5.95 8.43 -0.62
N ARG A 179 -6.86 7.68 -1.24
CA ARG A 179 -6.58 6.46 -2.03
C ARG A 179 -6.03 5.32 -1.18
N THR A 180 -6.87 4.84 -0.27
CA THR A 180 -6.60 3.75 0.67
C THR A 180 -7.47 2.50 0.47
N PRO A 181 -7.29 1.71 -0.61
CA PRO A 181 -6.87 2.12 -1.94
C PRO A 181 -8.07 2.72 -2.70
N SER A 182 -7.83 3.39 -3.83
CA SER A 182 -8.89 3.69 -4.81
C SER A 182 -8.88 2.61 -5.90
N ILE A 183 -9.98 1.89 -6.07
CA ILE A 183 -10.10 0.77 -7.03
C ILE A 183 -11.19 1.09 -8.07
N ARG A 184 -10.87 0.81 -9.34
CA ARG A 184 -11.81 0.83 -10.48
C ARG A 184 -11.64 -0.43 -11.31
N PHE A 185 -12.74 -1.01 -11.78
CA PHE A 185 -12.84 -2.23 -12.62
C PHE A 185 -12.27 -3.53 -12.05
N GLY A 186 -11.23 -3.45 -11.22
CA GLY A 186 -10.53 -4.58 -10.65
C GLY A 186 -11.22 -5.25 -9.47
N THR A 187 -10.74 -6.45 -9.16
CA THR A 187 -11.15 -7.22 -7.99
C THR A 187 -10.08 -7.07 -6.90
N GLY A 188 -10.46 -6.47 -5.77
CA GLY A 188 -9.54 -6.21 -4.66
C GLY A 188 -9.85 -7.06 -3.43
N GLU A 189 -8.83 -7.69 -2.85
CA GLU A 189 -8.87 -8.23 -1.49
C GLU A 189 -8.00 -7.36 -0.58
N ILE A 190 -8.61 -6.60 0.35
CA ILE A 190 -7.91 -5.59 1.15
C ILE A 190 -8.04 -5.91 2.64
N GLN A 191 -6.89 -6.16 3.28
CA GLN A 191 -6.74 -6.29 4.72
C GLN A 191 -5.51 -5.49 5.14
N SER A 192 -5.66 -4.20 5.44
CA SER A 192 -4.57 -3.30 5.82
C SER A 192 -4.95 -2.51 7.07
N TYR A 193 -3.95 -1.95 7.75
CA TYR A 193 -4.11 -1.11 8.93
C TYR A 193 -3.91 0.35 8.52
N GLU A 194 -4.76 1.25 9.00
CA GLU A 194 -4.72 2.67 8.66
C GLU A 194 -4.83 3.52 9.94
N ASP A 195 -3.81 4.33 10.19
CA ASP A 195 -3.80 5.34 11.25
C ASP A 195 -3.84 6.74 10.64
N LYS A 196 -4.85 7.52 11.05
CA LYS A 196 -5.02 8.92 10.67
C LYS A 196 -4.75 9.78 11.89
N GLU A 197 -3.58 10.39 11.99
CA GLU A 197 -3.41 11.51 12.90
C GLU A 197 -4.19 12.72 12.35
N ASN A 198 -5.27 13.08 13.05
CA ASN A 198 -6.13 14.26 12.84
C ASN A 198 -7.02 14.25 11.59
N ALA A 199 -8.21 13.64 11.73
CA ALA A 199 -9.39 13.96 10.93
C ALA A 199 -10.14 15.17 11.51
#